data_AF-A0A945HHL6-F1
#
_entry.id   AF-A0A945HHL6-F1
#
_cell.length_a   1.000
_cell.length_b   1.000
_cell.length_c   1.000
_cell.angle_alpha   90.00
_cell.angle_beta   90.00
_cell.angle_gamma   90.00
#
_symmetry.space_group_name_H-M   'P 1'
#
loop_
_entity.id
_entity.type
_entity.pdbx_description
1 polymer ?
#
loop_
_entity_poly.entity_id
_entity_poly.type
_entity_poly.pdbx_seq_one_letter_code
_entity_poly.pdbx_strand_id
1 'polypeptide(L)'
;MNYTFVLNTTAGKPLPVTVEGNITMKLLYDRFFDEIEKNTVFGRDEILDIFIHIAHCNETLSIPNNDILVKDFIPMNRRFFPFSPENKNTYSLHAIDRMYMERIDCKPLPLSAPTTKNRDIQTNHMDGFIQKTKQALSFW
;
A
#
# COMPACT_ATOMS: atom_id res chain seq x y z
N MET A 1 -25.27 -6.41 -18.66
CA MET A 1 -23.90 -6.96 -18.72
C MET A 1 -23.26 -6.68 -17.39
N ASN A 2 -22.69 -7.71 -16.76
CA ASN A 2 -22.13 -7.59 -15.42
C ASN A 2 -20.61 -7.51 -15.52
N TYR A 3 -20.04 -6.72 -14.62
CA TYR A 3 -18.61 -6.47 -14.49
C TYR A 3 -18.19 -6.90 -13.10
N THR A 4 -17.08 -7.62 -13.01
CA THR A 4 -16.50 -8.06 -11.74
C THR A 4 -15.17 -7.36 -11.55
N PHE A 5 -15.00 -6.70 -10.40
CA PHE A 5 -13.78 -6.03 -10.03
C PHE A 5 -13.17 -6.75 -8.84
N VAL A 6 -11.96 -7.25 -8.98
CA VAL A 6 -11.23 -7.92 -7.90
C VAL A 6 -10.32 -6.88 -7.25
N LEU A 7 -10.73 -6.37 -6.11
CA LEU A 7 -9.99 -5.38 -5.33
C LEU A 7 -8.88 -6.08 -4.55
N ASN A 8 -7.63 -5.68 -4.81
CA ASN A 8 -6.46 -6.10 -4.05
C ASN A 8 -6.05 -4.97 -3.10
N THR A 9 -6.26 -5.17 -1.82
CA THR A 9 -5.80 -4.29 -0.74
C THR A 9 -4.43 -4.74 -0.24
N THR A 10 -3.74 -3.90 0.55
CA THR A 10 -2.41 -4.24 1.10
C THR A 10 -2.48 -5.23 2.26
N ALA A 11 -3.68 -5.41 2.83
CA ALA A 11 -3.99 -6.40 3.85
C ALA A 11 -5.29 -7.13 3.48
N GLY A 12 -5.28 -8.45 3.62
CA GLY A 12 -6.46 -9.28 3.40
C GLY A 12 -6.41 -10.11 2.11
N LYS A 13 -7.53 -10.75 1.81
CA LYS A 13 -7.73 -11.53 0.59
C LYS A 13 -8.34 -10.62 -0.49
N PRO A 14 -8.13 -10.91 -1.78
CA PRO A 14 -8.79 -10.17 -2.86
C PRO A 14 -10.31 -10.18 -2.70
N LEU A 15 -10.94 -9.01 -2.88
CA LEU A 15 -12.36 -8.78 -2.64
C LEU A 15 -13.09 -8.64 -3.99
N PRO A 16 -13.93 -9.61 -4.38
CA PRO A 16 -14.69 -9.52 -5.63
C PRO A 16 -15.93 -8.63 -5.47
N VAL A 17 -16.04 -7.59 -6.28
CA VAL A 17 -17.19 -6.69 -6.37
C VAL A 17 -17.83 -6.83 -7.74
N THR A 18 -19.03 -7.40 -7.78
CA THR A 18 -19.79 -7.59 -9.02
C THR A 18 -20.91 -6.57 -9.14
N VAL A 19 -20.97 -5.90 -10.29
CA VAL A 19 -21.96 -4.85 -10.56
C VAL A 19 -22.55 -4.95 -11.95
N GLU A 20 -23.74 -4.36 -12.12
CA GLU A 20 -24.32 -4.16 -13.44
C GLU A 20 -23.69 -2.96 -14.15
N GLY A 21 -23.54 -3.03 -15.47
CA GLY A 21 -22.98 -1.95 -16.27
C GLY A 21 -23.77 -0.64 -16.28
N ASN A 22 -25.04 -0.65 -15.84
CA ASN A 22 -25.91 0.53 -15.84
C ASN A 22 -25.75 1.41 -14.60
N ILE A 23 -24.90 1.04 -13.65
CA ILE A 23 -24.61 1.92 -12.52
C ILE A 23 -23.57 2.97 -12.89
N THR A 24 -23.56 4.07 -12.15
CA THR A 24 -22.52 5.10 -12.28
C THR A 24 -21.20 4.66 -11.65
N MET A 25 -20.09 5.23 -12.13
CA MET A 25 -18.77 5.05 -11.55
C MET A 25 -18.73 5.53 -10.10
N LYS A 26 -19.45 6.60 -9.77
CA LYS A 26 -19.67 7.06 -8.38
C LYS A 26 -20.30 5.99 -7.49
N LEU A 27 -21.37 5.33 -7.93
CA LEU A 27 -22.00 4.27 -7.15
C LEU A 27 -21.08 3.03 -7.01
N LEU A 28 -20.33 2.72 -8.07
CA LEU A 28 -19.30 1.68 -8.01
C LEU A 28 -18.18 2.04 -7.02
N TYR A 29 -17.75 3.30 -7.03
CA TYR A 29 -16.73 3.84 -6.13
C TYR A 29 -17.17 3.64 -4.69
N ASP A 30 -18.38 4.10 -4.31
CA ASP A 30 -18.91 3.89 -2.96
C ASP A 30 -18.97 2.40 -2.57
N ARG A 31 -19.40 1.52 -3.47
CA ARG A 31 -19.41 0.06 -3.23
C ARG A 31 -18.02 -0.51 -2.96
N PHE A 32 -16.98 0.02 -3.60
CA PHE A 32 -15.62 -0.44 -3.32
C PHE A 32 -15.20 -0.13 -1.88
N PHE A 33 -15.47 1.09 -1.41
CA PHE A 33 -15.18 1.45 -0.02
C PHE A 33 -16.01 0.63 0.96
N ASP A 34 -17.30 0.45 0.70
CA ASP A 34 -18.17 -0.36 1.56
C ASP A 34 -17.67 -1.82 1.66
N GLU A 35 -17.16 -2.39 0.56
CA GLU A 35 -16.62 -3.74 0.56
C GLU A 35 -15.28 -3.82 1.30
N ILE A 36 -14.40 -2.83 1.10
CA ILE A 36 -13.11 -2.75 1.80
C ILE A 36 -13.33 -2.62 3.31
N GLU A 37 -14.20 -1.71 3.74
CA GLU A 37 -14.47 -1.45 5.17
C GLU A 37 -15.11 -2.65 5.87
N LYS A 38 -15.95 -3.43 5.16
CA LYS A 38 -16.58 -4.65 5.73
C LYS A 38 -15.60 -5.81 5.88
N ASN A 39 -14.61 -5.93 5.01
CA ASN A 39 -13.75 -7.11 4.92
C ASN A 39 -12.32 -6.88 5.38
N THR A 40 -11.93 -5.63 5.64
CA THR A 40 -10.58 -5.26 6.06
C THR A 40 -10.63 -4.36 7.29
N VAL A 41 -9.46 -4.03 7.83
CA VAL A 41 -9.33 -3.06 8.92
C VAL A 41 -9.36 -1.61 8.44
N PHE A 42 -9.37 -1.39 7.12
CA PHE A 42 -9.20 -0.07 6.55
C PHE A 42 -10.50 0.73 6.52
N GLY A 43 -10.45 1.94 7.11
CA GLY A 43 -11.49 2.94 6.98
C GLY A 43 -11.46 3.65 5.62
N ARG A 44 -12.58 4.26 5.24
CA ARG A 44 -12.70 5.01 3.96
C ARG A 44 -11.66 6.12 3.82
N ASP A 45 -11.28 6.78 4.91
CA ASP A 45 -10.30 7.88 4.95
C ASP A 45 -8.83 7.41 4.90
N GLU A 46 -8.59 6.11 5.11
CA GLU A 46 -7.27 5.49 5.03
C GLU A 46 -6.92 5.04 3.61
N ILE A 47 -7.92 4.75 2.78
CA ILE A 47 -7.73 4.44 1.36
C ILE A 47 -7.49 5.75 0.60
N LEU A 48 -6.35 5.83 -0.07
CA LEU A 48 -5.91 7.02 -0.81
C LEU A 48 -6.37 7.00 -2.27
N ASP A 49 -6.31 5.84 -2.91
CA ASP A 49 -6.74 5.66 -4.29
C ASP A 49 -7.12 4.20 -4.57
N ILE A 50 -8.00 4.02 -5.54
CA ILE A 50 -8.32 2.72 -6.13
C ILE A 50 -8.02 2.83 -7.61
N PHE A 51 -7.09 2.02 -8.10
CA PHE A 51 -6.57 2.15 -9.45
C PHE A 51 -6.32 0.79 -10.10
N ILE A 52 -6.20 0.81 -11.42
CA ILE A 52 -5.73 -0.32 -12.21
C ILE A 52 -4.30 -0.04 -12.69
N HIS A 53 -3.43 -1.03 -12.61
CA HIS A 53 -2.03 -0.95 -13.02
C HIS A 53 -1.72 -1.90 -14.16
N ILE A 54 -1.05 -1.39 -15.18
CA ILE A 54 -0.55 -2.16 -16.31
C ILE A 54 0.95 -2.37 -16.12
N ALA A 55 1.35 -3.54 -15.63
CA ALA A 55 2.74 -3.84 -15.29
C ALA A 55 3.74 -3.63 -16.44
N HIS A 56 3.37 -3.96 -17.68
CA HIS A 56 4.29 -3.91 -18.82
C HIS A 56 4.56 -2.50 -19.36
N CYS A 57 3.65 -1.54 -19.15
CA CYS A 57 3.83 -0.14 -19.53
C CYS A 57 4.05 0.79 -18.33
N ASN A 58 3.95 0.26 -17.10
CA ASN A 58 3.97 1.01 -15.87
C ASN A 58 2.98 2.20 -15.84
N GLU A 59 1.79 1.98 -16.42
CA GLU A 59 0.72 2.98 -16.43
C GLU A 59 -0.35 2.63 -15.41
N THR A 60 -0.95 3.66 -14.81
CA THR A 60 -2.03 3.53 -13.85
C THR A 60 -3.23 4.37 -14.28
N LEU A 61 -4.42 3.85 -14.00
CA LEU A 61 -5.66 4.60 -14.13
C LEU A 61 -6.44 4.53 -12.81
N SER A 62 -6.59 5.67 -12.16
CA SER A 62 -7.43 5.81 -10.99
C SER A 62 -8.91 5.69 -11.37
N ILE A 63 -9.69 5.04 -10.52
CA ILE A 63 -11.13 4.89 -10.74
C ILE A 63 -11.80 6.24 -10.45
N PRO A 64 -12.53 6.83 -11.42
CA PRO A 64 -13.13 8.13 -11.22
C PRO A 64 -14.37 8.05 -10.32
N ASN A 65 -14.58 9.10 -9.54
CA ASN A 65 -15.82 9.33 -8.80
C ASN A 65 -16.71 10.33 -9.58
N ASN A 66 -17.38 9.84 -10.62
CA ASN A 66 -18.25 10.65 -11.48
C ASN A 66 -19.51 9.91 -11.92
N ASP A 67 -20.41 10.61 -12.61
CA ASP A 67 -21.71 10.08 -13.04
C ASP A 67 -21.67 9.29 -14.35
N ILE A 68 -20.48 8.99 -14.89
CA ILE A 68 -20.33 8.15 -16.08
C ILE A 68 -20.77 6.72 -15.74
N LEU A 69 -21.43 6.03 -16.67
CA LEU A 69 -21.83 4.64 -16.44
C LEU A 69 -20.66 3.68 -16.58
N VAL A 70 -20.64 2.61 -15.80
CA VAL A 70 -19.59 1.58 -15.87
C VAL A 70 -19.46 1.01 -17.28
N LYS A 71 -20.60 0.72 -17.93
CA LYS A 71 -20.61 0.18 -19.30
C LYS A 71 -20.02 1.12 -20.35
N ASP A 72 -19.96 2.42 -20.08
CA ASP A 72 -19.41 3.44 -20.98
C ASP A 72 -17.94 3.71 -20.63
N PHE A 73 -17.60 3.73 -19.33
CA PHE A 73 -16.24 3.95 -18.84
C PHE A 73 -15.26 2.85 -19.29
N ILE A 74 -15.67 1.58 -19.21
CA ILE A 74 -14.84 0.44 -19.59
C ILE A 74 -14.36 0.52 -21.05
N PRO A 75 -15.25 0.68 -22.06
CA PRO A 75 -14.82 0.79 -23.45
C PRO A 75 -14.04 2.07 -23.76
N MET A 76 -14.28 3.17 -23.03
CA MET A 76 -13.46 4.40 -23.15
C MET A 76 -12.01 4.18 -22.69
N ASN A 77 -11.79 3.24 -21.78
CA ASN A 77 -10.49 2.96 -21.17
C ASN A 77 -9.99 1.54 -21.50
N ARG A 78 -10.27 1.02 -22.71
CA ARG A 78 -9.95 -0.36 -23.12
C ARG A 78 -8.51 -0.81 -22.91
N ARG A 79 -7.56 0.13 -22.93
CA ARG A 79 -6.16 -0.18 -22.63
C ARG A 79 -5.98 -0.76 -21.23
N PHE A 80 -6.72 -0.21 -20.27
CA PHE A 80 -6.73 -0.67 -18.88
C PHE A 80 -7.71 -1.81 -18.65
N PHE A 81 -8.79 -1.87 -19.44
CA PHE A 81 -9.80 -2.93 -19.36
C PHE A 81 -9.81 -3.78 -20.64
N PRO A 82 -8.77 -4.61 -20.86
CA PRO A 82 -8.69 -5.45 -22.04
C PRO A 82 -9.80 -6.50 -22.02
N PHE A 83 -10.54 -6.59 -23.12
CA PHE A 83 -11.54 -7.63 -23.30
C PHE A 83 -10.84 -8.94 -23.70
N SER A 84 -10.97 -9.97 -22.87
CA SER A 84 -10.60 -11.34 -23.21
C SER A 84 -11.80 -12.26 -22.95
N PRO A 85 -12.09 -13.22 -23.85
CA PRO A 85 -13.14 -14.22 -23.62
C PRO A 85 -12.89 -15.05 -22.35
N GLU A 86 -11.63 -15.17 -21.92
CA GLU A 86 -11.24 -15.85 -20.68
C GLU A 86 -11.58 -15.02 -19.43
N ASN A 87 -11.43 -13.69 -19.53
CA ASN A 87 -11.61 -12.79 -18.38
C ASN A 87 -13.09 -12.47 -18.09
N LYS A 88 -14.06 -12.79 -18.96
CA LYS A 88 -15.51 -12.61 -18.72
C LYS A 88 -15.90 -11.29 -18.01
N ASN A 89 -15.26 -10.17 -18.38
CA ASN A 89 -15.40 -8.84 -17.76
C ASN A 89 -14.98 -8.75 -16.28
N THR A 90 -13.98 -9.55 -15.90
CA THR A 90 -13.33 -9.54 -14.60
C THR A 90 -12.04 -8.74 -14.70
N TYR A 91 -11.88 -7.75 -13.83
CA TYR A 91 -10.73 -6.84 -13.84
C TYR A 91 -10.09 -6.78 -12.46
N SER A 92 -8.76 -6.77 -12.41
CA SER A 92 -8.02 -6.61 -11.15
C SER A 92 -7.77 -5.14 -10.88
N LEU A 93 -8.14 -4.71 -9.68
CA LEU A 93 -7.90 -3.37 -9.15
C LEU A 93 -6.99 -3.45 -7.94
N HIS A 94 -6.32 -2.36 -7.62
CA HIS A 94 -5.48 -2.21 -6.46
C HIS A 94 -5.95 -1.01 -5.64
N ALA A 95 -6.04 -1.18 -4.34
CA ALA A 95 -6.28 -0.10 -3.40
C ALA A 95 -4.98 0.21 -2.66
N ILE A 96 -4.60 1.48 -2.63
CA ILE A 96 -3.46 1.97 -1.85
C ILE A 96 -3.99 2.70 -0.63
N ASP A 97 -3.47 2.34 0.53
CA ASP A 97 -3.82 2.92 1.82
C ASP A 97 -2.64 3.66 2.45
N ARG A 98 -2.92 4.42 3.52
CA ARG A 98 -1.89 5.17 4.25
C ARG A 98 -0.82 4.28 4.88
N MET A 99 -1.17 3.09 5.38
CA MET A 99 -0.17 2.17 5.96
C MET A 99 0.85 1.71 4.91
N TYR A 100 0.45 1.58 3.65
CA TYR A 100 1.37 1.30 2.57
C TYR A 100 2.38 2.42 2.34
N MET A 101 1.96 3.69 2.40
CA MET A 101 2.88 4.82 2.34
C MET A 101 3.88 4.82 3.50
N GLU A 102 3.42 4.58 4.72
CA GLU A 102 4.29 4.48 5.90
C GLU A 102 5.37 3.39 5.74
N ARG A 103 5.01 2.24 5.16
CA ARG A 103 5.97 1.14 4.90
C ARG A 103 6.98 1.46 3.80
N ILE A 104 6.62 2.30 2.83
CA ILE A 104 7.56 2.77 1.80
C ILE A 104 8.48 3.84 2.37
N ASP A 105 7.95 4.80 3.11
CA ASP A 105 8.75 5.87 3.73
C ASP A 105 9.73 5.32 4.77
N CYS A 106 9.40 4.20 5.43
CA CYS A 106 10.33 3.49 6.31
C CYS A 106 11.40 2.65 5.60
N LYS A 107 11.41 2.52 4.26
CA LYS A 107 12.58 1.97 3.57
C LYS A 107 13.66 3.05 3.53
N PRO A 108 14.81 2.86 4.21
CA PRO A 108 15.95 3.74 3.96
C PRO A 108 16.24 3.66 2.46
N LEU A 109 16.34 4.80 1.78
CA LEU A 109 17.06 4.88 0.51
C LEU A 109 18.34 4.04 0.67
N PRO A 110 18.75 3.23 -0.32
CA PRO A 110 20.04 2.56 -0.23
C PRO A 110 21.09 3.66 -0.08
N LEU A 111 21.57 3.86 1.15
CA LEU A 111 22.73 4.70 1.41
C LEU A 111 23.82 4.10 0.53
N SER A 112 24.26 4.89 -0.44
CA SER A 112 25.48 4.70 -1.19
C SER A 112 26.52 3.98 -0.33
N ALA A 113 27.02 2.87 -0.87
CA ALA A 113 28.11 1.99 -0.40
C ALA A 113 28.79 2.35 0.94
N PRO A 114 28.99 1.37 1.85
CA PRO A 114 29.76 1.61 3.06
C PRO A 114 31.22 1.91 2.66
N THR A 115 31.60 3.18 2.68
CA THR A 115 33.02 3.52 2.75
C THR A 115 33.46 3.21 4.17
N THR A 116 34.12 2.07 4.33
CA THR A 116 34.94 1.72 5.47
C THR A 116 35.91 2.87 5.74
N LYS A 117 35.62 3.67 6.76
CA LYS A 117 36.65 4.47 7.44
C LYS A 117 36.70 4.00 8.89
N ASN A 118 37.69 3.15 9.15
CA ASN A 118 38.19 2.83 10.48
C ASN A 118 38.32 4.14 11.27
N ARG A 119 37.54 4.27 12.33
CA ARG A 119 37.82 5.24 13.39
C ARG A 119 38.47 4.44 14.51
N ASP A 120 39.80 4.41 14.49
CA ASP A 120 40.57 3.94 15.64
C ASP A 120 40.24 4.84 16.84
N ILE A 121 39.83 4.22 17.93
CA ILE A 121 39.64 4.90 19.21
C ILE A 121 41.03 5.11 19.81
N GLN A 122 41.58 6.32 19.67
CA GLN A 122 42.75 6.74 20.42
C GLN A 122 42.35 6.92 21.90
N THR A 123 42.72 5.96 22.75
CA THR A 123 42.70 6.13 24.21
C THR A 123 43.97 6.84 24.66
N ASN A 124 43.93 8.16 24.77
CA ASN A 124 44.93 8.88 25.54
C ASN A 124 44.60 8.76 27.04
N HIS A 125 45.40 7.93 27.71
CA HIS A 125 45.49 7.85 29.16
C HIS A 125 45.84 9.23 29.74
N MET A 126 45.01 9.74 30.66
CA MET A 126 45.53 10.52 31.78
C MET A 126 45.06 9.90 33.08
N ASP A 127 46.10 9.55 33.83
CA ASP A 127 46.22 9.06 35.18
C ASP A 127 45.51 9.96 36.21
N GLY A 128 45.15 9.39 37.36
CA GLY A 128 44.93 10.18 38.58
C GLY A 128 43.56 10.08 39.24
N PHE A 129 43.44 9.10 40.14
CA PHE A 129 42.95 9.27 41.52
C PHE A 129 41.59 9.97 41.74
N ILE A 130 40.56 9.17 42.10
CA ILE A 130 39.84 9.31 43.38
C ILE A 130 39.18 7.96 43.70
N GLN A 131 39.79 7.32 44.68
CA GLN A 131 39.28 6.20 45.46
C GLN A 131 38.09 6.71 46.29
N LYS A 132 36.88 6.15 46.13
CA LYS A 132 35.86 6.15 47.20
C LYS A 132 35.15 4.80 47.25
N THR A 133 35.64 4.02 48.19
CA THR A 133 35.05 2.82 48.78
C THR A 133 33.58 3.02 49.17
N LYS A 134 32.71 2.13 48.72
CA LYS A 134 31.50 1.76 49.45
C LYS A 134 31.52 0.24 49.68
N GLN A 135 31.94 -0.14 50.87
CA GLN A 135 31.62 -1.43 51.46
C GLN A 135 30.10 -1.60 51.40
N ALA A 136 29.66 -2.64 50.69
CA ALA A 136 28.33 -3.20 50.88
C ALA A 136 28.52 -4.61 51.42
N LEU A 137 28.05 -4.79 52.64
CA LEU A 137 27.92 -6.05 53.36
C LEU A 137 27.29 -7.14 52.47
N SER A 138 27.89 -8.32 52.45
CA SER A 138 27.18 -9.56 52.13
C SER A 138 27.50 -10.62 53.19
N PHE A 139 26.43 -11.01 53.86
CA PHE A 139 26.30 -12.07 54.85
C PHE A 139 26.66 -13.45 54.28
N TRP A 140 27.61 -14.16 54.90
CA TRP A 140 27.46 -15.48 55.54
C TRP A 140 28.85 -16.00 55.96
#